data_AF-A0AA35UWW1-F1
#
_entry.id   AF-A0AA35UWW1-F1
#
_cell.length_a   1.000
_cell.length_b   1.000
_cell.length_c   1.000
_cell.angle_alpha   90.00
_cell.angle_beta   90.00
_cell.angle_gamma   90.00
#
_symmetry.space_group_name_H-M   'P 1'
#
loop_
_entity.id
_entity.type
_entity.pdbx_description
1 polymer ?
#
loop_
_entity_poly.entity_id
_entity_poly.type
_entity_poly.pdbx_seq_one_letter_code
_entity_poly.pdbx_strand_id
1 'polypeptide(L)'
;MRKLVFICVLIFSLPFQLHAGVPYAEILADPDNIELNQKYAVEQLEAGNAKGALAAIERVLAAQPTDLTARLFRARILMALGSDLQADSELQALSKLPLPDAEARMVANMRDQISTRRRAWQHMLTLGLGLVDSDNVNNYPASGMVTLQSQESSYSTFDIAGNEFKEKLDDQATTYNVSHLSIYDPQLQTIDQIFANFAVAGSEEGDTGYLAYQSLNASLGVRMRLGETIVTPRVLAISTMTLNCWAI
;
A
#
# COMPACT_ATOMS: atom_id res chain seq x y z
N MET A 1 -49.58 -37.11 2.47
CA MET A 1 -48.49 -37.72 1.67
C MET A 1 -47.52 -36.61 1.28
N ARG A 2 -46.28 -36.60 1.80
CA ARG A 2 -45.26 -35.59 1.48
C ARG A 2 -43.94 -36.31 1.26
N LYS A 3 -43.52 -36.42 -0.01
CA LYS A 3 -42.24 -37.00 -0.44
C LYS A 3 -41.31 -35.83 -0.77
N LEU A 4 -40.13 -35.76 -0.14
CA LEU A 4 -39.02 -34.83 -0.45
C LEU A 4 -37.73 -35.59 -0.07
N VAL A 5 -37.24 -36.48 -0.94
CA VAL A 5 -36.10 -36.28 -1.86
C VAL A 5 -34.80 -35.95 -1.10
N PHE A 6 -34.03 -37.01 -0.78
CA PHE A 6 -32.64 -36.95 -0.33
C PHE A 6 -31.75 -36.72 -1.56
N ILE A 7 -31.09 -35.56 -1.63
CA ILE A 7 -30.06 -35.28 -2.63
C ILE A 7 -28.73 -35.81 -2.09
N CYS A 8 -28.26 -36.90 -2.68
CA CYS A 8 -26.96 -37.50 -2.38
C CYS A 8 -25.89 -36.77 -3.21
N VAL A 9 -25.05 -35.95 -2.56
CA VAL A 9 -23.91 -35.31 -3.20
C VAL A 9 -22.81 -36.35 -3.38
N LEU A 10 -22.65 -36.84 -4.61
CA LEU A 10 -21.53 -37.66 -5.03
C LEU A 10 -20.27 -36.79 -5.10
N ILE A 11 -19.38 -36.97 -4.13
CA ILE A 11 -18.03 -36.39 -4.14
C ILE A 11 -17.24 -37.13 -5.21
N PHE A 12 -17.10 -36.51 -6.39
CA PHE A 12 -16.23 -36.97 -7.46
C PHE A 12 -14.77 -36.65 -7.06
N SER A 13 -14.09 -37.61 -6.46
CA SER A 13 -12.66 -37.53 -6.14
C SER A 13 -11.84 -37.60 -7.44
N LEU A 14 -11.44 -36.44 -7.95
CA LEU A 14 -10.38 -36.35 -8.97
C LEU A 14 -9.09 -36.95 -8.39
N PRO A 15 -8.40 -37.87 -9.09
CA PRO A 15 -7.11 -38.37 -8.65
C PRO A 15 -6.10 -37.21 -8.69
N PHE A 16 -5.70 -36.73 -7.51
CA PHE A 16 -4.57 -35.83 -7.36
C PHE A 16 -3.32 -36.62 -7.78
N GLN A 17 -2.81 -36.36 -8.98
CA GLN A 17 -1.54 -36.92 -9.43
C GLN A 17 -0.43 -36.30 -8.58
N LEU A 18 0.02 -37.03 -7.55
CA LEU A 18 1.25 -36.74 -6.82
C LEU A 18 2.42 -36.90 -7.80
N HIS A 19 2.80 -35.82 -8.47
CA HIS A 19 4.11 -35.76 -9.13
C HIS A 19 5.17 -35.90 -8.04
N ALA A 20 5.92 -37.00 -8.05
CA ALA A 20 7.11 -37.16 -7.23
C ALA A 20 8.18 -36.21 -7.78
N GLY A 21 8.29 -35.02 -7.17
CA GLY A 21 9.36 -34.08 -7.49
C GLY A 21 10.73 -34.65 -7.13
N VAL A 22 11.77 -34.18 -7.80
CA VAL A 22 13.18 -34.50 -7.56
C VAL A 22 13.50 -34.22 -6.08
N PRO A 23 13.81 -35.26 -5.28
CA PRO A 23 14.13 -35.06 -3.88
C PRO A 23 15.48 -34.34 -3.76
N TYR A 24 15.58 -33.46 -2.77
CA TYR A 24 16.83 -32.72 -2.52
C TYR A 24 18.03 -33.64 -2.26
N ALA A 25 17.80 -34.86 -1.78
CA ALA A 25 18.85 -35.87 -1.60
C ALA A 25 19.55 -36.26 -2.92
N GLU A 26 18.82 -36.28 -4.05
CA GLU A 26 19.41 -36.56 -5.36
C GLU A 26 20.32 -35.42 -5.82
N ILE A 27 19.92 -34.17 -5.55
CA ILE A 27 20.77 -32.98 -5.82
C ILE A 27 22.06 -33.01 -4.97
N LEU A 28 21.98 -33.50 -3.72
CA LEU A 28 23.17 -33.65 -2.86
C LEU A 28 24.11 -34.75 -3.32
N ALA A 29 23.58 -35.80 -3.96
CA ALA A 29 24.38 -36.89 -4.48
C ALA A 29 25.18 -36.49 -5.72
N ASP A 30 24.62 -35.62 -6.57
CA ASP A 30 25.25 -35.13 -7.80
C ASP A 30 24.94 -33.65 -8.05
N PRO A 31 25.63 -32.72 -7.35
CA PRO A 31 25.29 -31.30 -7.36
C PRO A 31 25.65 -30.57 -8.67
N ASP A 32 26.54 -31.14 -9.49
CA ASP A 32 26.99 -30.55 -10.75
C ASP A 32 26.18 -31.04 -11.96
N ASN A 33 25.21 -31.94 -11.72
CA ASN A 33 24.34 -32.45 -12.76
C ASN A 33 23.38 -31.38 -13.27
N ILE A 34 23.60 -30.95 -14.51
CA ILE A 34 22.90 -29.81 -15.11
C ILE A 34 21.42 -30.11 -15.32
N GLU A 35 21.10 -31.25 -15.91
CA GLU A 35 19.71 -31.64 -16.20
C GLU A 35 18.91 -31.82 -14.90
N LEU A 36 19.54 -32.42 -13.89
CA LEU A 36 18.94 -32.59 -12.56
C LEU A 36 18.65 -31.23 -11.89
N ASN A 37 19.61 -30.31 -11.91
CA ASN A 37 19.41 -28.97 -11.34
C ASN A 37 18.37 -28.15 -12.11
N GLN A 38 18.32 -28.26 -13.45
CA GLN A 38 17.29 -27.59 -14.26
C GLN A 38 15.88 -28.10 -13.90
N LYS A 39 15.69 -29.42 -13.85
CA LYS A 39 14.41 -30.03 -13.48
C LYS A 39 13.99 -29.66 -12.06
N TYR A 40 14.91 -29.78 -11.10
CA TYR A 40 14.67 -29.38 -9.72
C TYR A 40 14.31 -27.89 -9.62
N ALA A 41 14.97 -27.01 -10.37
CA ALA A 41 14.68 -25.57 -10.31
C ALA A 41 13.26 -25.23 -10.81
N VAL A 42 12.78 -25.91 -11.86
CA VAL A 42 11.40 -25.78 -12.36
C VAL A 42 10.41 -26.22 -11.29
N GLU A 43 10.57 -27.41 -10.73
CA GLU A 43 9.67 -27.97 -9.72
C GLU A 43 9.65 -27.11 -8.44
N GLN A 44 10.80 -26.60 -8.00
CA GLN A 44 10.87 -25.70 -6.84
C GLN A 44 10.16 -24.38 -7.09
N LEU A 45 10.26 -23.83 -8.31
CA LEU A 45 9.56 -22.59 -8.65
C LEU A 45 8.03 -22.81 -8.69
N GLU A 46 7.58 -23.93 -9.26
CA GLU A 46 6.17 -24.33 -9.28
C GLU A 46 5.61 -24.61 -7.87
N ALA A 47 6.44 -25.15 -6.97
CA ALA A 47 6.12 -25.33 -5.56
C ALA A 47 6.17 -24.02 -4.73
N GLY A 48 6.47 -22.87 -5.34
CA GLY A 48 6.58 -21.57 -4.68
C GLY A 48 7.90 -21.36 -3.91
N ASN A 49 8.84 -22.30 -3.97
CA ASN A 49 10.17 -22.18 -3.39
C ASN A 49 11.16 -21.53 -4.38
N ALA A 50 10.96 -20.24 -4.66
CA ALA A 50 11.81 -19.50 -5.58
C ALA A 50 13.28 -19.40 -5.12
N LYS A 51 13.56 -19.49 -3.80
CA LYS A 51 14.94 -19.51 -3.27
C LYS A 51 15.66 -20.82 -3.62
N GLY A 52 14.97 -21.95 -3.47
CA GLY A 52 15.48 -23.27 -3.87
C GLY A 52 15.70 -23.35 -5.37
N ALA A 53 14.77 -22.80 -6.16
CA ALA A 53 14.90 -22.69 -7.61
C ALA A 53 16.11 -21.85 -8.03
N LEU A 54 16.32 -20.70 -7.36
CA LEU A 54 17.46 -19.83 -7.64
C LEU A 54 18.78 -20.55 -7.37
N ALA A 55 18.91 -21.21 -6.22
CA ALA A 55 20.14 -21.92 -5.87
C ALA A 55 20.50 -23.01 -6.91
N ALA A 56 19.51 -23.72 -7.44
CA ALA A 56 19.73 -24.74 -8.46
C ALA A 56 20.08 -24.15 -9.83
N ILE A 57 19.41 -23.09 -10.28
CA ILE A 57 19.74 -22.47 -11.56
C ILE A 57 21.11 -21.77 -11.54
N GLU A 58 21.54 -21.25 -10.38
CA GLU A 58 22.88 -20.66 -10.23
C GLU A 58 23.99 -21.74 -10.36
N ARG A 59 23.74 -22.99 -9.94
CA ARG A 59 24.68 -24.11 -10.19
C ARG A 59 24.79 -24.42 -11.68
N VAL A 60 23.65 -24.43 -12.39
CA VAL A 60 23.62 -24.60 -13.86
C VAL A 60 24.44 -23.50 -14.54
N LEU A 61 24.25 -22.24 -14.13
CA LEU A 61 24.96 -21.10 -14.68
C LEU A 61 26.45 -21.04 -14.29
N ALA A 62 26.83 -21.64 -13.15
CA ALA A 62 28.24 -21.80 -12.79
C ALA A 62 28.95 -22.74 -13.78
N ALA A 63 28.28 -23.79 -14.24
CA ALA A 63 28.80 -24.71 -15.25
C ALA A 63 28.68 -24.14 -16.68
N GLN A 64 27.57 -23.45 -17.00
CA GLN A 64 27.28 -22.88 -18.32
C GLN A 64 26.84 -21.41 -18.23
N PRO A 65 27.77 -20.46 -18.08
CA PRO A 65 27.44 -19.04 -17.88
C PRO A 65 26.71 -18.38 -19.06
N THR A 66 26.86 -18.94 -20.26
CA THR A 66 26.29 -18.41 -21.50
C THR A 66 24.99 -19.08 -21.92
N ASP A 67 24.47 -20.03 -21.14
CA ASP A 67 23.19 -20.69 -21.43
C ASP A 67 22.05 -19.67 -21.36
N LEU A 68 21.52 -19.29 -22.53
CA LEU A 68 20.45 -18.32 -22.66
C LEU A 68 19.18 -18.75 -21.92
N THR A 69 18.83 -20.03 -21.98
CA THR A 69 17.63 -20.58 -21.34
C THR A 69 17.75 -20.50 -19.83
N ALA A 70 18.89 -20.89 -19.27
CA ALA A 70 19.14 -20.79 -17.84
C ALA A 70 19.15 -19.33 -17.35
N ARG A 71 19.71 -18.40 -18.13
CA ARG A 71 19.71 -16.96 -17.80
C ARG A 71 18.32 -16.33 -17.83
N LEU A 72 17.50 -16.67 -18.83
CA LEU A 72 16.09 -16.25 -18.87
C LEU A 72 15.29 -16.81 -17.70
N PHE A 73 15.53 -18.08 -17.35
CA PHE A 73 14.89 -18.72 -16.21
C PHE A 73 15.29 -18.07 -14.88
N ARG A 74 16.59 -17.74 -14.70
CA ARG A 74 17.08 -16.95 -13.57
C ARG A 74 16.35 -15.61 -13.43
N ALA A 75 16.22 -14.85 -14.52
CA ALA A 75 15.49 -13.57 -14.50
C ALA A 75 14.03 -13.75 -14.04
N ARG A 76 13.36 -14.82 -14.49
CA ARG A 76 12.00 -15.15 -14.05
C ARG A 76 11.92 -15.49 -12.56
N ILE A 77 12.87 -16.26 -12.04
CA ILE A 77 12.95 -16.58 -10.61
C ILE A 77 13.20 -15.31 -9.79
N LEU A 78 14.09 -14.42 -10.24
CA LEU A 78 14.36 -13.14 -9.57
C LEU A 78 13.11 -12.25 -9.50
N MET A 79 12.30 -12.21 -10.56
CA MET A 79 11.00 -11.53 -10.55
C MET A 79 10.03 -12.17 -9.54
N ALA A 80 9.99 -13.51 -9.45
CA ALA A 80 9.15 -14.21 -8.46
C ALA A 80 9.58 -13.94 -7.00
N LEU A 81 10.87 -13.65 -6.78
CA LEU A 81 11.42 -13.22 -5.49
C LEU A 81 11.19 -11.73 -5.18
N GLY A 82 10.59 -10.96 -6.10
CA GLY A 82 10.51 -9.50 -5.99
C GLY A 82 11.86 -8.79 -6.13
N SER A 83 12.90 -9.49 -6.60
CA SER A 83 14.25 -8.95 -6.83
C SER A 83 14.35 -8.29 -8.20
N ASP A 84 13.43 -7.36 -8.47
CA ASP A 84 13.22 -6.76 -9.79
C ASP A 84 14.42 -5.98 -10.31
N LEU A 85 15.24 -5.40 -9.42
CA LEU A 85 16.48 -4.71 -9.81
C LEU A 85 17.51 -5.68 -10.42
N GLN A 86 17.69 -6.85 -9.79
CA GLN A 86 18.61 -7.87 -10.30
C GLN A 86 18.07 -8.51 -11.58
N ALA A 87 16.76 -8.77 -11.62
CA ALA A 87 16.10 -9.28 -12.82
C ALA A 87 16.25 -8.32 -14.00
N ASP A 88 16.03 -7.02 -13.79
CA ASP A 88 16.17 -6.00 -14.84
C ASP A 88 17.62 -5.89 -15.34
N SER A 89 18.60 -5.98 -14.45
CA SER A 89 20.03 -6.00 -14.82
C SER A 89 20.37 -7.20 -15.69
N GLU A 90 19.90 -8.41 -15.32
CA GLU A 90 20.07 -9.62 -16.11
C GLU A 90 19.42 -9.49 -17.49
N LEU A 91 18.16 -9.03 -17.55
CA LEU A 91 17.42 -8.83 -18.80
C LEU A 91 18.05 -7.74 -19.67
N GLN A 92 18.65 -6.70 -19.10
CA GLN A 92 19.39 -5.67 -19.84
C GLN A 92 20.68 -6.20 -20.45
N ALA A 93 21.34 -7.15 -19.77
CA ALA A 93 22.50 -7.83 -20.33
C ALA A 93 22.08 -8.73 -21.49
N LEU A 94 20.98 -9.48 -21.34
CA LEU A 94 20.42 -10.35 -22.39
C LEU A 94 19.95 -9.56 -23.61
N SER A 95 19.33 -8.39 -23.44
CA SER A 95 18.84 -7.57 -24.56
C SER A 95 19.95 -6.99 -25.46
N LYS A 96 21.22 -7.06 -25.03
CA LYS A 96 22.38 -6.63 -25.82
C LYS A 96 22.92 -7.75 -26.73
N LEU A 97 22.45 -8.98 -26.54
CA LEU A 97 22.85 -10.13 -27.35
C LEU A 97 21.94 -10.26 -28.58
N PRO A 98 22.43 -10.87 -29.67
CA PRO A 98 21.57 -11.25 -30.79
C PRO A 98 20.64 -12.40 -30.35
N LEU A 99 19.43 -12.05 -29.92
CA LEU A 99 18.40 -13.00 -29.51
C LEU A 99 17.49 -13.36 -30.69
N PRO A 100 16.98 -14.60 -30.78
CA PRO A 100 15.88 -14.90 -31.68
C PRO A 100 14.62 -14.12 -31.27
N ASP A 101 13.70 -13.94 -32.23
CA ASP A 101 12.54 -13.04 -32.06
C ASP A 101 11.64 -13.42 -30.88
N ALA A 102 11.53 -14.72 -30.56
CA ALA A 102 10.68 -15.20 -29.46
C ALA A 102 11.25 -14.77 -28.10
N GLU A 103 12.54 -14.98 -27.90
CA GLU A 103 13.27 -14.64 -26.68
C GLU A 103 13.38 -13.12 -26.52
N ALA A 104 13.61 -12.39 -27.61
CA ALA A 104 13.61 -10.92 -27.59
C ALA A 104 12.26 -10.36 -27.10
N ARG A 105 11.13 -10.90 -27.58
CA ARG A 105 9.79 -10.54 -27.10
C ARG A 105 9.59 -10.93 -25.63
N MET A 106 10.08 -12.10 -25.22
CA MET A 106 9.99 -12.53 -23.82
C MET A 106 10.75 -11.58 -22.89
N VAL A 107 11.97 -11.18 -23.27
CA VAL A 107 12.76 -10.19 -22.52
C VAL A 107 12.02 -8.85 -22.46
N ALA A 108 11.48 -8.37 -23.57
CA ALA A 108 10.71 -7.12 -23.60
C ALA A 108 9.50 -7.19 -22.66
N ASN A 109 8.72 -8.27 -22.72
CA ASN A 109 7.54 -8.47 -21.85
C ASN A 109 7.93 -8.52 -20.36
N MET A 110 9.01 -9.23 -20.00
CA MET A 110 9.47 -9.30 -18.62
C MET A 110 9.96 -7.94 -18.11
N ARG A 111 10.66 -7.18 -18.96
CA ARG A 111 11.09 -5.80 -18.63
C ARG A 111 9.90 -4.87 -18.44
N ASP A 112 8.84 -5.01 -19.24
CA ASP A 112 7.61 -4.22 -19.11
C ASP A 112 6.83 -4.56 -17.82
N GLN A 113 6.79 -5.84 -17.44
CA GLN A 113 6.24 -6.24 -16.13
C GLN A 113 7.04 -5.61 -14.99
N ILE A 114 8.37 -5.62 -15.07
CA ILE A 114 9.24 -5.00 -14.07
C ILE A 114 9.02 -3.48 -14.03
N SER A 115 8.95 -2.81 -15.19
CA SER A 115 8.74 -1.35 -15.25
C SER A 115 7.39 -0.93 -14.66
N THR A 116 6.35 -1.74 -14.90
CA THR A 116 5.01 -1.51 -14.37
C THR A 116 4.97 -1.71 -12.86
N ARG A 117 5.66 -2.73 -12.34
CA ARG A 117 5.80 -2.94 -10.88
C ARG A 117 6.65 -1.87 -10.21
N ARG A 118 7.73 -1.46 -10.87
CA ARG A 118 8.66 -0.40 -10.43
C ARG A 118 8.21 0.99 -10.87
N ARG A 119 6.91 1.24 -11.06
CA ARG A 119 6.43 2.56 -11.47
C ARG A 119 6.91 3.57 -10.43
N ALA A 120 7.84 4.42 -10.85
CA ALA A 120 8.55 5.34 -9.97
C ALA A 120 7.60 6.27 -9.22
N TRP A 121 6.46 6.61 -9.83
CA TRP A 121 5.43 7.45 -9.25
C TRP A 121 4.16 6.67 -8.94
N GLN A 122 3.67 6.82 -7.72
CA GLN A 122 2.37 6.32 -7.27
C GLN A 122 1.54 7.50 -6.80
N HIS A 123 0.30 7.59 -7.29
CA HIS A 123 -0.64 8.66 -6.96
C HIS A 123 -1.91 8.06 -6.38
N MET A 124 -2.39 8.63 -5.28
CA MET A 124 -3.65 8.28 -4.64
C MET A 124 -4.48 9.54 -4.49
N LEU A 125 -5.70 9.51 -5.02
CA LEU A 125 -6.70 10.57 -4.86
C LEU A 125 -7.84 10.02 -4.01
N THR A 126 -8.13 10.67 -2.90
CA THR A 126 -9.26 10.36 -2.03
C THR A 126 -10.26 11.50 -2.11
N LEU A 127 -11.51 11.15 -2.33
CA LEU A 127 -12.64 12.06 -2.33
C LEU A 127 -13.63 11.58 -1.27
N GLY A 128 -14.21 12.50 -0.51
CA GLY A 128 -15.30 12.16 0.41
C GLY A 128 -16.24 13.32 0.60
N LEU A 129 -17.49 12.96 0.89
CA LEU A 129 -18.62 13.83 1.10
C LEU A 129 -19.40 13.26 2.29
N GLY A 130 -19.92 14.12 3.15
CA GLY A 130 -20.66 13.71 4.33
C GLY A 130 -21.71 14.73 4.73
N LEU A 131 -22.63 14.30 5.59
CA LEU A 131 -23.61 15.16 6.24
C LEU A 131 -23.41 15.01 7.75
N VAL A 132 -23.46 16.11 8.47
CA VAL A 132 -23.34 16.18 9.92
C VAL A 132 -24.54 16.97 10.43
N ASP A 133 -25.16 16.48 11.49
CA ASP A 133 -26.31 17.09 12.17
C ASP A 133 -25.99 17.10 13.67
N SER A 134 -26.26 18.21 14.35
CA SER A 134 -25.88 18.40 15.75
C SER A 134 -26.85 19.33 16.47
N ASP A 135 -27.60 18.78 17.42
CA ASP A 135 -28.63 19.46 18.20
C ASP A 135 -28.11 20.41 19.30
N ASN A 136 -26.78 20.53 19.44
CA ASN A 136 -26.13 21.36 20.44
C ASN A 136 -24.69 21.75 20.07
N VAL A 137 -24.48 22.43 18.94
CA VAL A 137 -23.13 22.79 18.45
C VAL A 137 -22.37 23.73 19.39
N ASN A 138 -23.09 24.64 20.05
CA ASN A 138 -22.53 25.56 21.05
C ASN A 138 -22.31 24.92 22.43
N ASN A 139 -22.60 23.61 22.55
CA ASN A 139 -22.42 22.85 23.78
C ASN A 139 -23.12 23.48 25.00
N TYR A 140 -24.29 24.09 24.77
CA TYR A 140 -25.04 24.82 25.79
C TYR A 140 -25.57 23.87 26.89
N PRO A 141 -25.34 24.17 28.18
CA PRO A 141 -25.79 23.34 29.28
C PRO A 141 -27.28 23.53 29.56
N ALA A 142 -28.01 22.44 29.78
CA ALA A 142 -29.45 22.49 30.07
C ALA A 142 -29.80 23.27 31.35
N SER A 143 -28.87 23.35 32.31
CA SER A 143 -29.05 24.12 33.55
C SER A 143 -28.80 25.61 33.39
N GLY A 144 -28.25 26.07 32.25
CA GLY A 144 -27.76 27.45 32.08
C GLY A 144 -26.53 27.78 32.93
N MET A 145 -25.94 26.78 33.61
CA MET A 145 -24.84 26.97 34.54
C MET A 145 -23.56 26.29 34.02
N VAL A 146 -22.43 26.99 34.09
CA VAL A 146 -21.10 26.44 33.78
C VAL A 146 -20.28 26.36 35.07
N THR A 147 -19.61 25.22 35.29
CA THR A 147 -18.71 25.05 36.43
C THR A 147 -17.27 25.17 35.94
N LEU A 148 -16.53 26.14 36.49
CA LEU A 148 -15.12 26.36 36.18
C LEU A 148 -14.27 25.96 37.40
N GLN A 149 -13.14 25.32 37.13
CA GLN A 149 -12.16 25.01 38.17
C GLN A 149 -11.24 26.22 38.36
N SER A 150 -11.21 26.75 39.59
CA SER A 150 -10.27 27.80 39.99
C SER A 150 -8.86 27.24 40.21
N GLN A 151 -7.86 28.12 40.16
CA GLN A 151 -6.44 27.80 40.42
C GLN A 151 -6.22 27.12 41.80
N GLU A 152 -7.14 27.30 42.75
CA GLU A 152 -7.07 26.68 44.09
C GLU A 152 -7.88 25.37 44.22
N SER A 153 -8.12 24.64 43.12
CA SER A 153 -8.90 23.38 43.12
C SER A 153 -10.35 23.51 43.64
N SER A 154 -10.85 24.73 43.75
CA SER A 154 -12.24 25.03 44.09
C SER A 154 -13.07 25.17 42.82
N TYR A 155 -14.29 24.63 42.82
CA TYR A 155 -15.24 24.77 41.71
C TYR A 155 -16.16 25.95 41.98
N SER A 156 -16.28 26.85 41.00
CA SER A 156 -17.26 27.93 41.02
C SER A 156 -18.24 27.74 39.86
N THR A 157 -19.53 27.87 40.16
CA THR A 157 -20.61 27.75 39.18
C THR A 157 -21.11 29.14 38.80
N PHE A 158 -21.15 29.43 37.50
CA PHE A 158 -21.57 30.71 36.93
C PHE A 158 -22.83 30.52 36.09
N ASP A 159 -23.78 31.44 36.24
CA ASP A 159 -24.94 31.53 35.36
C ASP A 159 -24.51 32.22 34.06
N ILE A 160 -24.70 31.54 32.93
CA ILE A 160 -24.38 32.06 31.60
C ILE A 160 -25.63 32.51 30.82
N ALA A 161 -26.83 32.34 31.38
CA ALA A 161 -28.11 32.70 30.74
C ALA A 161 -28.33 34.22 30.58
N GLY A 162 -27.46 35.04 31.16
CA GLY A 162 -27.47 36.51 31.02
C GLY A 162 -26.73 37.08 29.79
N ASN A 163 -25.97 36.25 29.06
CA ASN A 163 -25.13 36.69 27.93
C ASN A 163 -25.78 36.38 26.55
N GLU A 164 -25.09 36.69 25.45
CA GLU A 164 -25.59 36.63 24.06
C GLU A 164 -26.14 35.26 23.62
N PHE A 165 -25.81 34.16 24.30
CA PHE A 165 -26.29 32.81 24.01
C PHE A 165 -27.30 32.35 25.05
N LYS A 166 -28.57 32.22 24.65
CA LYS A 166 -29.70 31.91 25.56
C LYS A 166 -30.24 30.49 25.43
N GLU A 167 -29.86 29.76 24.38
CA GLU A 167 -30.35 28.42 24.10
C GLU A 167 -29.36 27.56 23.30
N LYS A 168 -29.65 26.27 23.19
CA LYS A 168 -28.91 25.33 22.35
C LYS A 168 -29.01 25.74 20.89
N LEU A 169 -27.91 25.64 20.16
CA LEU A 169 -27.90 25.82 18.71
C LEU A 169 -27.90 24.45 18.04
N ASP A 170 -28.90 24.22 17.20
CA ASP A 170 -28.99 23.09 16.28
C ASP A 170 -28.40 23.50 14.94
N ASP A 171 -27.69 22.58 14.28
CA ASP A 171 -26.99 22.89 13.04
C ASP A 171 -26.68 21.67 12.18
N GLN A 172 -26.68 21.89 10.86
CA GLN A 172 -26.43 20.89 9.84
C GLN A 172 -25.37 21.37 8.85
N ALA A 173 -24.38 20.52 8.59
CA ALA A 173 -23.29 20.82 7.68
C ALA A 173 -23.05 19.68 6.68
N THR A 174 -22.74 20.07 5.44
CA THR A 174 -22.20 19.16 4.43
C THR A 174 -20.68 19.20 4.49
N THR A 175 -20.03 18.07 4.75
CA THR A 175 -18.57 17.96 4.78
C THR A 175 -18.04 17.48 3.44
N TYR A 176 -16.86 17.96 3.06
CA TYR A 176 -16.13 17.50 1.89
C TYR A 176 -14.66 17.31 2.22
N ASN A 177 -14.02 16.32 1.59
CA ASN A 177 -12.57 16.15 1.62
C ASN A 177 -12.04 15.73 0.25
N VAL A 178 -10.93 16.34 -0.13
CA VAL A 178 -10.15 15.98 -1.32
C VAL A 178 -8.70 15.90 -0.89
N SER A 179 -8.09 14.72 -0.97
CA SER A 179 -6.67 14.53 -0.67
C SER A 179 -5.94 13.82 -1.79
N HIS A 180 -4.77 14.33 -2.15
CA HIS A 180 -3.87 13.77 -3.12
C HIS A 180 -2.53 13.44 -2.47
N LEU A 181 -2.14 12.18 -2.53
CA LEU A 181 -0.84 11.67 -2.10
C LEU A 181 -0.06 11.23 -3.34
N SER A 182 1.15 11.76 -3.50
CA SER A 182 2.12 11.34 -4.50
C SER A 182 3.35 10.77 -3.82
N ILE A 183 3.78 9.59 -4.25
CA ILE A 183 4.99 8.91 -3.77
C ILE A 183 5.90 8.69 -4.97
N TYR A 184 7.17 9.05 -4.81
CA TYR A 184 8.22 8.80 -5.77
C TYR A 184 9.26 7.85 -5.15
N ASP A 185 9.59 6.77 -5.84
CA ASP A 185 10.65 5.83 -5.46
C ASP A 185 11.89 6.08 -6.34
N PRO A 186 12.94 6.73 -5.81
CA PRO A 186 14.17 7.01 -6.55
C PRO A 186 15.09 5.78 -6.68
N GLN A 187 14.78 4.67 -6.00
CA GLN A 187 15.51 3.41 -6.05
C GLN A 187 16.98 3.55 -5.63
N LEU A 188 17.24 4.46 -4.71
CA LEU A 188 18.54 4.66 -4.09
C LEU A 188 18.64 3.77 -2.85
N GLN A 189 19.85 3.29 -2.53
CA GLN A 189 20.05 2.43 -1.34
C GLN A 189 19.73 3.16 -0.02
N THR A 190 19.90 4.48 0.01
CA THR A 190 19.71 5.31 1.22
C THR A 190 18.33 5.98 1.26
N ILE A 191 17.78 6.37 0.11
CA ILE A 191 16.48 7.05 0.03
C ILE A 191 15.48 6.05 -0.54
N ASP A 192 14.59 5.58 0.35
CA ASP A 192 13.54 4.65 -0.02
C ASP A 192 12.45 5.36 -0.83
N GLN A 193 11.94 6.50 -0.35
CA GLN A 193 10.78 7.17 -0.95
C GLN A 193 10.79 8.69 -0.70
N ILE A 194 10.26 9.45 -1.64
CA ILE A 194 9.91 10.87 -1.50
C ILE A 194 8.40 10.97 -1.61
N PHE A 195 7.74 11.71 -0.73
CA PHE A 195 6.28 11.82 -0.77
C PHE A 195 5.81 13.25 -0.59
N ALA A 196 4.74 13.59 -1.31
CA ALA A 196 4.03 14.85 -1.23
C ALA A 196 2.55 14.57 -1.02
N ASN A 197 1.95 15.25 -0.05
CA ASN A 197 0.54 15.14 0.26
C ASN A 197 -0.10 16.53 0.25
N PHE A 198 -1.27 16.62 -0.35
CA PHE A 198 -2.09 17.82 -0.37
C PHE A 198 -3.52 17.41 -0.03
N ALA A 199 -4.13 18.01 0.98
CA ALA A 199 -5.51 17.76 1.31
C ALA A 199 -6.24 19.06 1.60
N VAL A 200 -7.40 19.22 1.00
CA VAL A 200 -8.38 20.24 1.37
C VAL A 200 -9.58 19.51 1.96
N ALA A 201 -10.05 19.98 3.11
CA ALA A 201 -11.27 19.48 3.70
C ALA A 201 -12.01 20.64 4.34
N GLY A 202 -13.32 20.61 4.28
CA GLY A 202 -14.13 21.65 4.87
C GLY A 202 -15.56 21.20 5.05
N SER A 203 -16.35 22.14 5.52
CA SER A 203 -17.77 22.01 5.71
C SER A 203 -18.46 23.26 5.20
N GLU A 204 -19.59 23.06 4.53
CA GLU A 204 -20.50 24.11 4.12
C GLU A 204 -21.79 23.95 4.93
N GLU A 205 -22.29 25.06 5.46
CA GLU A 205 -23.37 25.11 6.44
C GLU A 205 -24.45 26.10 5.99
N GLY A 206 -25.69 25.87 6.45
CA GLY A 206 -26.87 26.63 6.03
C GLY A 206 -27.30 27.79 6.94
N ASP A 207 -27.04 27.76 8.26
CA ASP A 207 -27.74 28.65 9.22
C ASP A 207 -26.81 29.45 10.17
N THR A 208 -26.00 28.79 11.02
CA THR A 208 -25.31 29.45 12.16
C THR A 208 -23.85 29.85 11.90
N GLY A 209 -23.20 29.23 10.92
CA GLY A 209 -21.76 29.30 10.65
C GLY A 209 -20.88 28.61 11.70
N TYR A 210 -21.44 27.87 12.66
CA TYR A 210 -20.70 27.26 13.78
C TYR A 210 -19.88 26.04 13.33
N LEU A 211 -20.40 25.27 12.38
CA LEU A 211 -19.76 24.10 11.81
C LEU A 211 -18.95 24.44 10.56
N ALA A 212 -19.08 25.64 9.99
CA ALA A 212 -18.37 26.05 8.78
C ALA A 212 -16.84 26.23 8.98
N TYR A 213 -16.05 25.38 8.33
CA TYR A 213 -14.59 25.51 8.31
C TYR A 213 -13.99 25.11 6.97
N GLN A 214 -12.79 25.60 6.73
CA GLN A 214 -11.94 25.12 5.65
C GLN A 214 -10.53 24.84 6.18
N SER A 215 -10.01 23.67 5.84
CA SER A 215 -8.68 23.22 6.21
C SER A 215 -7.88 22.86 4.96
N LEU A 216 -6.61 23.26 4.97
CA LEU A 216 -5.61 22.97 3.96
C LEU A 216 -4.43 22.32 4.64
N ASN A 217 -4.06 21.14 4.16
CA ASN A 217 -2.92 20.38 4.64
C ASN A 217 -1.99 20.13 3.47
N ALA A 218 -0.73 20.54 3.58
CA ALA A 218 0.30 20.23 2.62
C ALA A 218 1.52 19.67 3.36
N SER A 219 2.07 18.56 2.87
CA SER A 219 3.31 18.03 3.43
C SER A 219 4.23 17.50 2.36
N LEU A 220 5.52 17.69 2.57
CA LEU A 220 6.59 17.13 1.76
C LEU A 220 7.55 16.40 2.69
N GLY A 221 7.90 15.17 2.36
CA GLY A 221 8.82 14.39 3.18
C GLY A 221 9.62 13.39 2.37
N VAL A 222 10.63 12.85 3.04
CA VAL A 222 11.53 11.83 2.49
C VAL A 222 11.63 10.72 3.51
N ARG A 223 11.59 9.48 3.07
CA ARG A 223 11.84 8.28 3.87
C ARG A 223 13.21 7.74 3.52
N MET A 224 14.08 7.63 4.51
CA MET A 224 15.46 7.21 4.36
C MET A 224 15.76 6.01 5.24
N ARG A 225 16.65 5.13 4.79
CA ARG A 225 17.16 3.99 5.54
C ARG A 225 18.64 4.19 5.83
N LEU A 226 18.97 4.21 7.12
CA LEU A 226 20.33 4.35 7.64
C LEU A 226 20.68 3.06 8.39
N GLY A 227 21.12 2.04 7.64
CA GLY A 227 21.32 0.69 8.17
C GLY A 227 19.99 0.05 8.58
N GLU A 228 19.83 -0.24 9.87
CA GLU A 228 18.59 -0.80 10.44
C GLU A 228 17.57 0.27 10.86
N THR A 229 17.95 1.55 10.86
CA THR A 229 17.07 2.64 11.29
C THR A 229 16.37 3.29 10.10
N ILE A 230 15.06 3.54 10.22
CA ILE A 230 14.28 4.29 9.23
C ILE A 230 14.02 5.69 9.78
N VAL A 231 14.36 6.72 8.99
CA VAL A 231 14.17 8.13 9.35
C VAL A 231 13.29 8.79 8.30
N THR A 232 12.26 9.51 8.73
CA THR A 232 11.29 10.15 7.82
C THR A 232 11.13 11.64 8.14
N PRO A 233 12.10 12.51 7.77
CA PRO A 233 11.91 13.94 7.87
C PRO A 233 10.74 14.41 6.99
N ARG A 234 9.92 15.30 7.53
CA ARG A 234 8.80 15.92 6.81
C ARG A 234 8.61 17.37 7.23
N VAL A 235 8.22 18.19 6.26
CA VAL A 235 7.68 19.54 6.49
C VAL A 235 6.18 19.46 6.30
N LEU A 236 5.44 20.07 7.22
CA LEU A 236 3.98 20.06 7.26
C LEU A 236 3.48 21.49 7.42
N ALA A 237 2.62 21.91 6.50
CA ALA A 237 1.88 23.16 6.59
C ALA A 237 0.41 22.83 6.76
N ILE A 238 -0.19 23.31 7.83
CA ILE A 238 -1.62 23.18 8.11
C ILE A 238 -2.18 24.58 8.28
N SER A 239 -3.22 24.88 7.54
CA SER A 239 -4.05 26.06 7.75
C SER A 239 -5.47 25.58 8.00
N THR A 240 -6.09 26.06 9.07
CA THR A 240 -7.52 25.85 9.33
C THR A 240 -8.12 27.20 9.58
N MET A 241 -9.15 27.53 8.80
CA MET A 241 -9.89 28.77 8.91
C MET A 241 -11.34 28.43 9.25
N THR A 242 -11.79 28.84 10.43
CA THR A 242 -13.20 28.84 10.77
C THR A 242 -13.86 29.98 10.01
N LEU A 243 -14.89 29.68 9.23
CA LEU A 243 -15.62 30.68 8.45
C LEU A 243 -16.66 31.33 9.36
N ASN A 244 -16.20 32.00 10.41
CA ASN A 244 -17.10 32.71 11.31
C ASN A 244 -17.63 33.95 10.58
N CYS A 245 -18.84 33.87 10.03
CA CYS A 245 -19.62 35.06 9.72
C CYS A 245 -20.06 35.67 11.05
N TRP A 246 -19.22 36.52 11.65
CA TRP A 246 -19.68 37.49 12.64
C TRP A 246 -20.55 38.52 11.91
N ALA A 247 -21.81 38.18 11.65
CA ALA A 247 -22.85 39.16 11.42
C ALA A 247 -23.48 39.46 12.78
N ILE A 248 -22.94 40.48 13.44
CA ILE A 248 -23.69 41.26 14.43
C ILE A 248 -24.65 42.17 13.64
#